data_AF-A0A945MF18-F1
#
_entry.id   AF-A0A945MF18-F1
#
_cell.length_a   1.000
_cell.length_b   1.000
_cell.length_c   1.000
_cell.angle_alpha   90.00
_cell.angle_beta   90.00
_cell.angle_gamma   90.00
#
_symmetry.space_group_name_H-M   'P 1'
#
loop_
_entity.id
_entity.type
_entity.pdbx_description
1 polymer ?
#
loop_
_entity_poly.entity_id
_entity_poly.type
_entity_poly.pdbx_seq_one_letter_code
_entity_poly.pdbx_strand_id
1 'polypeptide(L)'
;TNEELEKAVADLVTGKIETAIKTKDKADREKLISELKDEAVTAFEESYPESEKMVGNFVNSQLKTAFREQILAEGKRSDGRKTTDIRPISVETGILPRTHGSALFTRGETQAIVVLTMGTPSDEQIIDSMDVDAKKKFYLHYNFPPYCVGETGRIGFTSRREIGHGNLAERAIKQILPDYEDFPYTVRIVSEITESNGSSSMASVCGGSLALMNAGAPSKGHVAGIAMGLIKDGERYAILSDILGAEDHLGDMDFKVAGTRDGISAIQLDLKIEGISFELMEEALAQAKAGRNHILDIMYESVPEPEEMSKYAPKILSLQINPEKIGGLIGPGGKTIKKIIADTECDINVNDEGIVTAASLDLKRCEEAIEIVRAITLEPEVGMEFDGSVTRLMTFGAFVEFAPGREGLVHISELEWSRVEKVEDVVKPGDPIRVKLIKVDDQGRLDFSRKALLEKPEGYVERPPRERNDNRGNRGGGGRRPFKRR
;
A
#
# COMPACT_ATOMS: atom_id res chain seq x y z
N THR A 1 32.29 -51.71 -9.23
CA THR A 1 32.44 -50.62 -8.23
C THR A 1 31.47 -49.50 -8.55
N ASN A 2 31.23 -48.54 -7.63
CA ASN A 2 30.35 -47.40 -7.91
C ASN A 2 30.76 -46.61 -9.16
N GLU A 3 32.06 -46.51 -9.44
CA GLU A 3 32.60 -45.86 -10.66
C GLU A 3 32.25 -46.62 -11.96
N GLU A 4 32.21 -47.96 -11.93
CA GLU A 4 31.81 -48.76 -13.09
C GLU A 4 30.31 -48.62 -13.38
N LEU A 5 29.49 -48.54 -12.32
CA LEU A 5 28.06 -48.29 -12.43
C LEU A 5 27.80 -46.87 -12.97
N GLU A 6 28.50 -45.86 -12.46
CA GLU A 6 28.38 -44.49 -12.94
C GLU A 6 28.72 -44.39 -14.44
N LYS A 7 29.79 -45.05 -14.87
CA LYS A 7 30.19 -45.07 -16.28
C LYS A 7 29.18 -45.80 -17.15
N ALA A 8 28.68 -46.96 -16.71
CA ALA A 8 27.67 -47.71 -17.43
C ALA A 8 26.35 -46.92 -17.56
N VAL A 9 25.95 -46.22 -16.50
CA VAL A 9 24.78 -45.32 -16.53
C VAL A 9 25.03 -44.20 -17.53
N ALA A 10 26.19 -43.53 -17.49
CA ALA A 10 26.54 -42.47 -18.44
C ALA A 10 26.43 -42.94 -19.90
N ASP A 11 27.04 -44.08 -20.24
CA ASP A 11 27.03 -44.62 -21.60
C ASP A 11 25.60 -44.90 -22.12
N LEU A 12 24.67 -45.29 -21.24
CA LEU A 12 23.26 -45.53 -21.59
C LEU A 12 22.49 -44.22 -21.85
N VAL A 13 22.77 -43.18 -21.06
CA VAL A 13 21.90 -41.99 -21.00
C VAL A 13 22.40 -40.79 -21.81
N THR A 14 23.70 -40.66 -22.10
CA THR A 14 24.27 -39.43 -22.70
C THR A 14 23.54 -38.96 -23.96
N GLY A 15 23.31 -39.85 -24.94
CA GLY A 15 22.64 -39.47 -26.20
C GLY A 15 21.16 -39.09 -26.01
N LYS A 16 20.48 -39.70 -25.04
CA LYS A 16 19.07 -39.43 -24.73
C LYS A 16 18.91 -38.16 -23.91
N ILE A 17 19.86 -37.88 -23.01
CA ILE A 17 19.95 -36.65 -22.23
C ILE A 17 20.05 -35.44 -23.15
N GLU A 18 20.92 -35.48 -24.17
CA GLU A 18 21.02 -34.37 -25.12
C GLU A 18 19.69 -34.07 -25.83
N THR A 19 18.93 -35.11 -26.16
CA THR A 19 17.61 -34.96 -26.78
C THR A 19 16.63 -34.34 -25.81
N ALA A 20 16.60 -34.80 -24.55
CA ALA A 20 15.71 -34.28 -23.52
C ALA A 20 16.00 -32.82 -23.16
N ILE A 21 17.28 -32.42 -23.08
CA ILE A 21 17.66 -31.03 -22.74
C ILE A 21 17.27 -30.06 -23.85
N LYS A 22 17.30 -30.49 -25.12
CA LYS A 22 16.91 -29.66 -26.28
C LYS A 22 15.39 -29.49 -26.44
N THR A 23 14.58 -30.19 -25.64
CA THR A 23 13.12 -30.02 -25.62
C THR A 23 12.75 -28.70 -24.94
N LYS A 24 12.00 -27.86 -25.68
CA LYS A 24 11.66 -26.49 -25.25
C LYS A 24 10.62 -26.46 -24.13
N ASP A 25 9.50 -27.14 -24.34
CA ASP A 25 8.37 -27.20 -23.40
C ASP A 25 8.80 -27.87 -22.08
N LYS A 26 8.39 -27.27 -20.94
CA LYS A 26 8.76 -27.77 -19.62
C LYS A 26 8.17 -29.14 -19.32
N ALA A 27 6.87 -29.33 -19.57
CA ALA A 27 6.16 -30.55 -19.21
C ALA A 27 6.68 -31.73 -20.04
N ASP A 28 6.91 -31.52 -21.34
CA ASP A 28 7.49 -32.53 -22.21
C ASP A 28 8.92 -32.89 -21.79
N ARG A 29 9.73 -31.90 -21.40
CA ARG A 29 11.09 -32.13 -20.89
C ARG A 29 11.09 -32.92 -19.59
N GLU A 30 10.23 -32.57 -18.63
CA GLU A 30 10.12 -33.29 -17.36
C GLU A 30 9.66 -34.73 -17.56
N LYS A 31 8.73 -34.96 -18.49
CA LYS A 31 8.29 -36.30 -18.88
C LYS A 31 9.44 -37.14 -19.46
N LEU A 32 10.20 -36.59 -20.42
CA LEU A 32 11.35 -37.28 -21.01
C LEU A 32 12.44 -37.61 -19.97
N ILE A 33 12.69 -36.70 -19.03
CA ILE A 33 13.64 -36.92 -17.93
C ILE A 33 13.14 -38.03 -16.99
N SER A 34 11.83 -38.09 -16.71
CA SER A 34 11.25 -39.17 -15.91
C SER A 34 11.36 -40.53 -16.62
N GLU A 35 10.97 -40.60 -17.89
CA GLU A 35 11.07 -41.83 -18.69
C GLU A 35 12.52 -42.33 -18.78
N LEU A 36 13.47 -41.42 -18.93
CA LEU A 36 14.91 -41.74 -18.94
C LEU A 36 15.39 -42.30 -17.59
N LYS A 37 14.90 -41.77 -16.47
CA LYS A 37 15.22 -42.29 -15.14
C LYS A 37 14.65 -43.69 -14.94
N ASP A 38 13.39 -43.89 -15.29
CA ASP A 38 12.72 -45.18 -15.16
C ASP A 38 13.42 -46.23 -16.04
N GLU A 39 13.77 -45.88 -17.27
CA GLU A 39 14.53 -46.77 -18.17
C GLU A 39 15.91 -47.13 -17.59
N ALA A 40 16.65 -46.15 -17.05
CA ALA A 40 17.95 -46.40 -16.44
C ALA A 40 17.82 -47.32 -15.21
N VAL A 41 16.80 -47.10 -14.37
CA VAL A 41 16.55 -47.95 -13.20
C VAL A 41 16.24 -49.38 -13.64
N THR A 42 15.34 -49.58 -14.60
CA THR A 42 15.00 -50.91 -15.12
C THR A 42 16.19 -51.61 -15.78
N ALA A 43 17.02 -50.89 -16.54
CA ALA A 43 18.18 -51.47 -17.22
C ALA A 43 19.25 -52.01 -16.25
N PHE A 44 19.40 -51.40 -15.08
CA PHE A 44 20.40 -51.79 -14.09
C PHE A 44 19.83 -52.58 -12.89
N GLU A 45 18.51 -52.83 -12.85
CA GLU A 45 17.85 -53.55 -11.76
C GLU A 45 18.39 -55.00 -11.59
N GLU A 46 18.55 -55.74 -12.68
CA GLU A 46 19.07 -57.11 -12.65
C GLU A 46 20.57 -57.18 -12.30
N SER A 47 21.34 -56.19 -12.77
CA SER A 47 22.80 -56.16 -12.60
C SER A 47 23.24 -55.56 -11.26
N TYR A 48 22.45 -54.64 -10.70
CA TYR A 48 22.73 -53.93 -9.46
C TYR A 48 21.45 -53.81 -8.59
N PRO A 49 21.05 -54.90 -7.91
CA PRO A 49 19.90 -54.88 -7.00
C PRO A 49 20.04 -53.79 -5.93
N GLU A 50 18.91 -53.21 -5.51
CA GLU A 50 18.83 -52.16 -4.46
C GLU A 50 19.57 -50.84 -4.76
N SER A 51 20.07 -50.64 -5.99
CA SER A 51 20.83 -49.44 -6.38
C SER A 51 19.98 -48.35 -7.03
N GLU A 52 18.65 -48.45 -7.02
CA GLU A 52 17.70 -47.52 -7.67
C GLU A 52 17.99 -46.05 -7.37
N LYS A 53 18.09 -45.68 -6.09
CA LYS A 53 18.40 -44.30 -5.68
C LYS A 53 19.76 -43.83 -6.19
N MET A 54 20.74 -44.72 -6.24
CA MET A 54 22.09 -44.42 -6.71
C MET A 54 22.09 -44.17 -8.22
N VAL A 55 21.42 -45.03 -9.00
CA VAL A 55 21.24 -44.86 -10.45
C VAL A 55 20.53 -43.54 -10.75
N GLY A 56 19.42 -43.24 -10.05
CA GLY A 56 18.71 -41.97 -10.21
C GLY A 56 19.59 -40.75 -9.92
N ASN A 57 20.46 -40.82 -8.91
CA ASN A 57 21.42 -39.76 -8.61
C ASN A 57 22.50 -39.61 -9.69
N PHE A 58 23.00 -40.70 -10.25
CA PHE A 58 23.95 -40.65 -11.38
C PHE A 58 23.31 -40.04 -12.62
N VAL A 59 22.06 -40.40 -12.94
CA VAL A 59 21.30 -39.76 -14.04
C VAL A 59 21.16 -38.26 -13.80
N ASN A 60 20.80 -37.83 -12.58
CA ASN A 60 20.73 -36.40 -12.24
C ASN A 60 22.08 -35.68 -12.36
N SER A 61 23.17 -36.35 -11.96
CA SER A 61 24.54 -35.83 -12.08
C SER A 61 24.92 -35.63 -13.56
N GLN A 62 24.65 -36.62 -14.41
CA GLN A 62 24.89 -36.53 -15.84
C GLN A 62 24.03 -35.45 -16.51
N LEU A 63 22.76 -35.33 -16.13
CA LEU A 63 21.88 -34.23 -16.57
C LEU A 63 22.45 -32.86 -16.21
N LYS A 64 22.93 -32.69 -14.96
CA LYS A 64 23.55 -31.44 -14.51
C LYS A 64 24.79 -31.11 -15.33
N THR A 65 25.67 -32.07 -15.56
CA THR A 65 26.91 -31.88 -16.33
C THR A 65 26.60 -31.52 -17.78
N ALA A 66 25.72 -32.27 -18.44
CA ALA A 66 25.34 -32.01 -19.83
C ALA A 66 24.68 -30.63 -20.01
N PHE A 67 23.80 -30.24 -19.08
CA PHE A 67 23.13 -28.93 -19.11
C PHE A 67 24.14 -27.77 -18.98
N ARG A 68 25.10 -27.90 -18.07
CA ARG A 68 26.14 -26.88 -17.85
C ARG A 68 27.09 -26.78 -19.03
N GLU A 69 27.54 -27.91 -19.57
CA GLU A 69 28.45 -27.92 -20.71
C GLU A 69 27.79 -27.34 -21.96
N GLN A 70 26.51 -27.62 -22.22
CA GLN A 70 25.78 -27.01 -23.33
C GLN A 70 25.80 -25.48 -23.26
N ILE A 71 25.53 -24.91 -22.07
CA ILE A 71 25.50 -23.45 -21.89
C ILE A 71 26.91 -22.86 -22.02
N LEU A 72 27.91 -23.49 -21.42
CA LEU A 72 29.30 -22.99 -21.43
C LEU A 72 29.97 -23.12 -22.81
N ALA A 73 29.67 -24.18 -23.57
CA ALA A 73 30.28 -24.44 -24.86
C ALA A 73 29.54 -23.78 -26.02
N GLU A 74 28.21 -23.86 -26.06
CA GLU A 74 27.40 -23.36 -27.18
C GLU A 74 26.80 -21.96 -26.94
N GLY A 75 26.75 -21.49 -25.69
CA GLY A 75 26.05 -20.26 -25.32
C GLY A 75 24.54 -20.33 -25.52
N LYS A 76 23.99 -21.55 -25.64
CA LYS A 76 22.57 -21.82 -25.87
C LYS A 76 21.97 -22.52 -24.66
N ARG A 77 20.78 -22.08 -24.27
CA ARG A 77 20.00 -22.62 -23.15
C ARG A 77 19.09 -23.75 -23.62
N SER A 78 18.50 -24.47 -22.68
CA SER A 78 17.60 -25.61 -22.97
C SER A 78 16.37 -25.25 -23.80
N ASP A 79 15.87 -24.02 -23.68
CA ASP A 79 14.76 -23.51 -24.50
C ASP A 79 15.20 -22.88 -25.83
N GLY A 80 16.51 -22.88 -26.12
CA GLY A 80 17.12 -22.33 -27.33
C GLY A 80 17.45 -20.83 -27.27
N ARG A 81 17.21 -20.16 -26.13
CA ARG A 81 17.61 -18.76 -25.92
C ARG A 81 19.11 -18.59 -25.77
N LYS A 82 19.59 -17.38 -26.08
CA LYS A 82 20.92 -16.93 -25.64
C LYS A 82 20.90 -16.65 -24.14
N THR A 83 22.10 -16.48 -23.58
CA THR A 83 22.30 -16.13 -22.17
C THR A 83 21.67 -14.78 -21.79
N THR A 84 21.50 -13.85 -22.72
CA THR A 84 20.92 -12.51 -22.47
C THR A 84 19.42 -12.39 -22.81
N ASP A 85 18.85 -13.37 -23.50
CA ASP A 85 17.47 -13.25 -24.00
C ASP A 85 16.45 -13.44 -22.87
N ILE A 86 15.44 -12.57 -22.85
CA ILE A 86 14.31 -12.63 -21.92
C ILE A 86 13.15 -13.39 -22.58
N ARG A 87 12.39 -14.16 -21.80
CA ARG A 87 11.19 -14.84 -22.32
C ARG A 87 10.16 -13.82 -22.81
N PRO A 88 9.26 -14.20 -23.74
CA PRO A 88 8.14 -13.36 -24.14
C PRO A 88 7.35 -12.87 -22.93
N ILE A 89 7.00 -11.59 -22.91
CA ILE A 89 6.22 -10.96 -21.84
C ILE A 89 4.89 -10.50 -22.41
N SER A 90 3.80 -10.78 -21.68
CA SER A 90 2.49 -10.19 -21.92
C SER A 90 1.98 -9.55 -20.65
N VAL A 91 1.31 -8.42 -20.80
CA VAL A 91 0.79 -7.62 -19.70
C VAL A 91 -0.67 -7.29 -20.02
N GLU A 92 -1.54 -7.53 -19.05
CA GLU A 92 -2.94 -7.10 -19.07
C GLU A 92 -3.27 -6.45 -17.73
N THR A 93 -4.00 -5.34 -17.73
CA THR A 93 -4.49 -4.66 -16.51
C THR A 93 -6.00 -4.64 -16.46
N GLY A 94 -6.57 -4.41 -15.27
CA GLY A 94 -8.01 -4.32 -15.09
C GLY A 94 -8.77 -5.64 -15.36
N ILE A 95 -8.08 -6.79 -15.28
CA ILE A 95 -8.65 -8.11 -15.60
C ILE A 95 -9.80 -8.53 -14.68
N LEU A 96 -9.88 -7.97 -13.46
CA LEU A 96 -10.93 -8.27 -12.49
C LEU A 96 -11.89 -7.07 -12.31
N PRO A 97 -13.20 -7.21 -12.61
CA PRO A 97 -14.11 -6.05 -12.73
C PRO A 97 -14.35 -5.23 -11.46
N ARG A 98 -14.09 -5.78 -10.28
CA ARG A 98 -14.45 -5.17 -8.99
C ARG A 98 -13.26 -4.80 -8.11
N THR A 99 -12.05 -5.22 -8.48
CA THR A 99 -10.86 -4.91 -7.70
C THR A 99 -10.51 -3.42 -7.81
N HIS A 100 -9.75 -2.90 -6.84
CA HIS A 100 -9.31 -1.50 -6.89
C HIS A 100 -8.23 -1.31 -7.95
N GLY A 101 -7.33 -2.29 -8.09
CA GLY A 101 -6.47 -2.47 -9.26
C GLY A 101 -6.16 -3.95 -9.48
N SER A 102 -5.88 -4.34 -10.71
CA SER A 102 -5.46 -5.70 -11.03
C SER A 102 -4.54 -5.75 -12.25
N ALA A 103 -3.66 -6.73 -12.28
CA ALA A 103 -2.78 -7.01 -13.41
C ALA A 103 -2.55 -8.51 -13.57
N LEU A 104 -2.46 -8.96 -14.81
CA LEU A 104 -1.94 -10.26 -15.21
C LEU A 104 -0.59 -10.03 -15.89
N PHE A 105 0.48 -10.45 -15.21
CA PHE A 105 1.82 -10.40 -15.76
C PHE A 105 2.29 -11.80 -16.10
N THR A 106 2.60 -12.05 -17.37
CA THR A 106 3.10 -13.33 -17.86
C THR A 106 4.47 -13.13 -18.49
N ARG A 107 5.44 -13.97 -18.13
CA ARG A 107 6.77 -14.02 -18.72
C ARG A 107 7.15 -15.47 -19.01
N GLY A 108 7.04 -15.88 -20.27
CA GLY A 108 7.05 -17.29 -20.66
C GLY A 108 6.02 -18.08 -19.84
N GLU A 109 6.46 -19.16 -19.20
CA GLU A 109 5.63 -20.02 -18.33
C GLU A 109 5.67 -19.60 -16.85
N THR A 110 5.83 -18.30 -16.58
CA THR A 110 5.67 -17.72 -15.24
C THR A 110 4.59 -16.65 -15.31
N GLN A 111 3.52 -16.84 -14.55
CA GLN A 111 2.35 -15.99 -14.58
C GLN A 111 1.91 -15.62 -13.16
N ALA A 112 1.61 -14.34 -12.97
CA ALA A 112 1.09 -13.81 -11.72
C ALA A 112 -0.17 -12.97 -11.98
N ILE A 113 -1.27 -13.35 -11.33
CA ILE A 113 -2.41 -12.48 -11.13
C ILE A 113 -2.12 -11.65 -9.87
N VAL A 114 -2.05 -10.35 -10.03
CA VAL A 114 -1.77 -9.43 -8.92
C VAL A 114 -2.95 -8.49 -8.73
N VAL A 115 -3.46 -8.46 -7.50
CA VAL A 115 -4.62 -7.65 -7.11
C VAL A 115 -4.21 -6.65 -6.06
N LEU A 116 -4.61 -5.40 -6.26
CA LEU A 116 -4.45 -4.33 -5.30
C LEU A 116 -5.80 -3.96 -4.68
N THR A 117 -5.79 -3.84 -3.36
CA THR A 117 -6.91 -3.37 -2.55
C THR A 117 -6.47 -2.20 -1.69
N MET A 118 -7.06 -1.04 -1.94
CA MET A 118 -7.01 0.13 -1.07
C MET A 118 -7.98 0.01 0.11
N GLY A 119 -7.52 0.41 1.29
CA GLY A 119 -8.28 0.46 2.54
C GLY A 119 -7.99 1.74 3.32
N THR A 120 -8.59 1.85 4.50
CA THR A 120 -8.48 3.00 5.39
C THR A 120 -7.38 2.77 6.44
N PRO A 121 -7.09 3.72 7.34
CA PRO A 121 -6.15 3.48 8.44
C PRO A 121 -6.56 2.35 9.40
N SER A 122 -7.84 1.94 9.41
CA SER A 122 -8.29 0.80 10.22
C SER A 122 -7.85 -0.56 9.63
N ASP A 123 -7.48 -0.60 8.34
CA ASP A 123 -6.99 -1.78 7.63
C ASP A 123 -5.46 -1.97 7.74
N GLU A 124 -4.77 -1.09 8.45
CA GLU A 124 -3.32 -1.18 8.68
C GLU A 124 -2.97 -2.46 9.44
N GLN A 125 -1.92 -3.16 9.00
CA GLN A 125 -1.47 -4.37 9.69
C GLN A 125 -0.69 -3.99 10.95
N ILE A 126 -1.22 -4.35 12.12
CA ILE A 126 -0.51 -4.22 13.40
C ILE A 126 0.56 -5.30 13.47
N ILE A 127 1.81 -4.88 13.67
CA ILE A 127 2.96 -5.72 13.91
C ILE A 127 3.31 -5.60 15.39
N ASP A 128 2.94 -6.61 16.15
CA ASP A 128 3.36 -6.82 17.54
C ASP A 128 4.59 -7.74 17.49
N SER A 129 5.77 -7.14 17.68
CA SER A 129 7.05 -7.84 17.63
C SER A 129 7.90 -7.48 18.82
N MET A 130 8.88 -8.32 19.15
CA MET A 130 9.75 -8.08 20.31
C MET A 130 10.48 -6.72 20.27
N ASP A 131 10.79 -6.24 19.07
CA ASP A 131 11.61 -5.04 18.88
C ASP A 131 10.78 -3.77 18.61
N VAL A 132 9.62 -3.92 17.95
CA VAL A 132 8.83 -2.78 17.45
C VAL A 132 7.35 -3.12 17.43
N ASP A 133 6.56 -2.24 18.07
CA ASP A 133 5.14 -2.12 17.82
C ASP A 133 4.93 -1.11 16.69
N ALA A 134 4.57 -1.60 15.50
CA ALA A 134 4.39 -0.76 14.32
C ALA A 134 3.08 -1.07 13.60
N LYS A 135 2.56 -0.07 12.90
CA LYS A 135 1.48 -0.25 11.94
C LYS A 135 2.02 -0.18 10.52
N LYS A 136 1.66 -1.14 9.71
CA LYS A 136 2.14 -1.29 8.34
C LYS A 136 1.03 -0.92 7.37
N LYS A 137 1.24 0.20 6.67
CA LYS A 137 0.33 0.79 5.68
C LYS A 137 0.38 0.11 4.31
N PHE A 138 1.50 -0.53 3.99
CA PHE A 138 1.67 -1.27 2.75
C PHE A 138 2.18 -2.67 3.06
N TYR A 139 1.46 -3.69 2.60
CA TYR A 139 1.86 -5.08 2.77
C TYR A 139 1.49 -5.91 1.54
N LEU A 140 2.36 -6.89 1.25
CA LEU A 140 2.18 -7.79 0.12
C LEU A 140 2.04 -9.23 0.61
N HIS A 141 0.97 -9.89 0.19
CA HIS A 141 0.80 -11.33 0.33
C HIS A 141 1.12 -12.02 -0.99
N TYR A 142 1.91 -13.07 -0.90
CA TYR A 142 2.33 -13.87 -2.04
C TYR A 142 1.87 -15.31 -1.80
N ASN A 143 1.19 -15.88 -2.78
CA ASN A 143 0.63 -17.22 -2.73
C ASN A 143 1.15 -18.06 -3.89
N PHE A 144 1.58 -19.28 -3.58
CA PHE A 144 2.13 -20.24 -4.53
C PHE A 144 1.31 -21.54 -4.48
N PRO A 145 0.14 -21.57 -5.14
CA PRO A 145 -0.70 -22.74 -5.14
C PRO A 145 -0.04 -23.91 -5.90
N PRO A 146 -0.21 -25.18 -5.48
CA PRO A 146 0.47 -26.33 -6.09
C PRO A 146 0.23 -26.49 -7.59
N TYR A 147 -0.96 -26.09 -8.08
CA TYR A 147 -1.30 -26.21 -9.50
C TYR A 147 -0.41 -25.36 -10.41
N CYS A 148 0.24 -24.30 -9.89
CA CYS A 148 1.09 -23.44 -10.72
C CYS A 148 2.35 -24.14 -11.23
N VAL A 149 2.70 -25.28 -10.65
CA VAL A 149 3.76 -26.19 -11.12
C VAL A 149 3.20 -27.53 -11.62
N GLY A 150 1.88 -27.66 -11.74
CA GLY A 150 1.22 -28.90 -12.17
C GLY A 150 1.12 -29.98 -11.08
N GLU A 151 1.35 -29.62 -9.82
CA GLU A 151 1.32 -30.57 -8.70
C GLU A 151 0.02 -30.46 -7.88
N THR A 152 -0.29 -31.51 -7.13
CA THR A 152 -1.31 -31.49 -6.06
C THR A 152 -0.65 -31.30 -4.71
N GLY A 153 -1.22 -30.49 -3.84
CA GLY A 153 -0.65 -30.25 -2.51
C GLY A 153 -1.63 -29.61 -1.53
N ARG A 154 -1.15 -29.34 -0.32
CA ARG A 154 -1.95 -28.70 0.72
C ARG A 154 -2.17 -27.23 0.38
N ILE A 155 -3.43 -26.79 0.46
CA ILE A 155 -3.82 -25.39 0.33
C ILE A 155 -4.19 -24.86 1.73
N GLY A 156 -3.73 -23.65 2.08
CA GLY A 156 -4.08 -23.00 3.33
C GLY A 156 -2.97 -22.11 3.86
N PHE A 157 -2.10 -22.67 4.71
CA PHE A 157 -1.04 -21.89 5.36
C PHE A 157 0.10 -21.55 4.40
N THR A 158 0.56 -20.31 4.45
CA THR A 158 1.73 -19.83 3.69
C THR A 158 3.01 -20.44 4.24
N SER A 159 3.82 -21.01 3.34
CA SER A 159 5.15 -21.50 3.62
C SER A 159 6.15 -20.38 3.90
N ARG A 160 7.32 -20.73 4.46
CA ARG A 160 8.44 -19.77 4.64
C ARG A 160 8.89 -19.15 3.32
N ARG A 161 8.87 -19.92 2.23
CA ARG A 161 9.27 -19.44 0.90
C ARG A 161 8.28 -18.41 0.36
N GLU A 162 6.99 -18.63 0.53
CA GLU A 162 5.95 -17.68 0.15
C GLU A 162 6.09 -16.35 0.90
N ILE A 163 6.29 -16.40 2.22
CA ILE A 163 6.55 -15.20 3.03
C ILE A 163 7.83 -14.49 2.58
N GLY A 164 8.91 -15.25 2.32
CA GLY A 164 10.19 -14.69 1.86
C GLY A 164 10.10 -14.01 0.49
N HIS A 165 9.41 -14.63 -0.47
CA HIS A 165 9.16 -14.05 -1.79
C HIS A 165 8.24 -12.82 -1.70
N GLY A 166 7.20 -12.88 -0.87
CA GLY A 166 6.31 -11.75 -0.60
C GLY A 166 7.08 -10.55 -0.05
N ASN A 167 7.92 -10.77 0.96
CA ASN A 167 8.77 -9.73 1.54
C ASN A 167 9.77 -9.14 0.54
N LEU A 168 10.35 -9.96 -0.35
CA LEU A 168 11.24 -9.45 -1.39
C LEU A 168 10.48 -8.52 -2.36
N ALA A 169 9.31 -8.94 -2.82
CA ALA A 169 8.50 -8.13 -3.71
C ALA A 169 7.99 -6.85 -3.04
N GLU A 170 7.58 -6.95 -1.78
CA GLU A 170 7.17 -5.81 -0.97
C GLU A 170 8.30 -4.77 -0.84
N ARG A 171 9.51 -5.21 -0.47
CA ARG A 171 10.67 -4.31 -0.35
C ARG A 171 10.97 -3.56 -1.66
N ALA A 172 10.81 -4.25 -2.79
CA ALA A 172 11.03 -3.66 -4.11
C ALA A 172 9.97 -2.59 -4.45
N ILE A 173 8.69 -2.88 -4.24
CA ILE A 173 7.57 -1.98 -4.57
C ILE A 173 7.49 -0.80 -3.59
N LYS A 174 7.83 -1.02 -2.32
CA LYS A 174 7.78 0.03 -1.28
C LYS A 174 8.57 1.29 -1.66
N GLN A 175 9.63 1.17 -2.47
CA GLN A 175 10.47 2.29 -2.88
C GLN A 175 9.79 3.23 -3.89
N ILE A 176 8.78 2.76 -4.62
CA ILE A 176 8.06 3.57 -5.62
C ILE A 176 6.69 4.04 -5.14
N LEU A 177 6.30 3.68 -3.90
CA LEU A 177 5.03 4.12 -3.36
C LEU A 177 4.98 5.65 -3.28
N PRO A 178 3.80 6.24 -3.57
CA PRO A 178 3.57 7.65 -3.29
C PRO A 178 3.70 7.93 -1.79
N ASP A 179 3.92 9.21 -1.48
CA ASP A 179 3.88 9.66 -0.10
C ASP A 179 2.43 9.59 0.42
N TYR A 180 2.28 9.40 1.73
CA TYR A 180 0.97 9.15 2.32
C TYR A 180 0.01 10.35 2.19
N GLU A 181 0.53 11.56 2.06
CA GLU A 181 -0.27 12.77 1.88
C GLU A 181 -0.95 12.80 0.50
N ASP A 182 -0.25 12.33 -0.54
CA ASP A 182 -0.76 12.27 -1.92
C ASP A 182 -1.65 11.03 -2.14
N PHE A 183 -1.43 9.97 -1.36
CA PHE A 183 -2.16 8.72 -1.48
C PHE A 183 -2.45 8.11 -0.10
N PRO A 184 -3.47 8.63 0.63
CA PRO A 184 -3.72 8.32 2.04
C PRO A 184 -4.41 6.97 2.27
N TYR A 185 -3.96 5.95 1.56
CA TYR A 185 -4.54 4.61 1.57
C TYR A 185 -3.63 3.61 2.28
N THR A 186 -4.26 2.70 3.00
CA THR A 186 -3.63 1.41 3.30
C THR A 186 -3.67 0.57 2.03
N VAL A 187 -2.53 0.07 1.57
CA VAL A 187 -2.42 -0.68 0.33
C VAL A 187 -2.06 -2.13 0.62
N ARG A 188 -2.98 -3.03 0.25
CA ARG A 188 -2.73 -4.48 0.24
C ARG A 188 -2.55 -4.94 -1.19
N ILE A 189 -1.44 -5.62 -1.46
CA ILE A 189 -1.25 -6.36 -2.71
C ILE A 189 -1.31 -7.86 -2.42
N VAL A 190 -2.04 -8.60 -3.25
CA VAL A 190 -2.03 -10.06 -3.26
C VAL A 190 -1.55 -10.54 -4.62
N SER A 191 -0.44 -11.27 -4.64
CA SER A 191 0.09 -11.92 -5.83
C SER A 191 -0.22 -13.42 -5.79
N GLU A 192 -1.09 -13.86 -6.68
CA GLU A 192 -1.44 -15.26 -6.92
C GLU A 192 -0.63 -15.77 -8.11
N ILE A 193 0.25 -16.74 -7.87
CA ILE A 193 1.03 -17.34 -8.95
C ILE A 193 0.20 -18.43 -9.62
N THR A 194 -0.12 -18.25 -10.89
CA THR A 194 -0.93 -19.20 -11.66
C THR A 194 -0.08 -20.17 -12.48
N GLU A 195 1.14 -19.76 -12.86
CA GLU A 195 2.13 -20.59 -13.54
C GLU A 195 3.54 -20.25 -13.02
N SER A 196 4.41 -21.25 -12.90
CA SER A 196 5.79 -21.03 -12.45
C SER A 196 6.81 -21.94 -13.14
N ASN A 197 7.63 -21.32 -13.99
CA ASN A 197 8.86 -21.91 -14.52
C ASN A 197 10.07 -20.95 -14.41
N GLY A 198 10.04 -19.99 -13.50
CA GLY A 198 11.17 -19.09 -13.26
C GLY A 198 10.77 -17.83 -12.52
N SER A 199 11.40 -17.59 -11.36
CA SER A 199 11.22 -16.44 -10.47
C SER A 199 9.86 -15.73 -10.56
N SER A 200 8.83 -16.43 -10.08
CA SER A 200 7.52 -15.87 -9.80
C SER A 200 7.57 -14.67 -8.85
N SER A 201 8.55 -14.60 -7.94
CA SER A 201 8.76 -13.44 -7.07
C SER A 201 9.04 -12.14 -7.84
N MET A 202 9.76 -12.20 -8.97
CA MET A 202 9.99 -11.03 -9.81
C MET A 202 8.78 -10.72 -10.70
N ALA A 203 8.00 -11.72 -11.09
CA ALA A 203 6.70 -11.50 -11.72
C ALA A 203 5.73 -10.77 -10.77
N SER A 204 5.75 -11.09 -9.47
CA SER A 204 4.98 -10.37 -8.44
C SER A 204 5.39 -8.90 -8.30
N VAL A 205 6.68 -8.57 -8.46
CA VAL A 205 7.15 -7.17 -8.48
C VAL A 205 6.55 -6.43 -9.67
N CYS A 206 6.68 -6.99 -10.88
CA CYS A 206 6.16 -6.37 -12.10
C CYS A 206 4.63 -6.22 -12.05
N GLY A 207 3.92 -7.30 -11.72
CA GLY A 207 2.46 -7.29 -11.60
C GLY A 207 1.97 -6.37 -10.48
N GLY A 208 2.68 -6.28 -9.35
CA GLY A 208 2.36 -5.35 -8.27
C GLY A 208 2.55 -3.88 -8.68
N SER A 209 3.60 -3.58 -9.44
CA SER A 209 3.80 -2.25 -10.01
C SER A 209 2.69 -1.86 -10.99
N LEU A 210 2.28 -2.79 -11.86
CA LEU A 210 1.18 -2.58 -12.80
C LEU A 210 -0.16 -2.41 -12.08
N ALA A 211 -0.46 -3.26 -11.09
CA ALA A 211 -1.68 -3.16 -10.30
C ALA A 211 -1.74 -1.85 -9.50
N LEU A 212 -0.59 -1.30 -9.08
CA LEU A 212 -0.48 0.00 -8.42
C LEU A 212 -0.86 1.15 -9.37
N MET A 213 -0.31 1.16 -10.58
CA MET A 213 -0.67 2.16 -11.60
C MET A 213 -2.14 2.03 -12.04
N ASN A 214 -2.62 0.81 -12.28
CA ASN A 214 -4.01 0.53 -12.63
C ASN A 214 -5.00 0.94 -11.52
N ALA A 215 -4.57 0.92 -10.25
CA ALA A 215 -5.37 1.41 -9.13
C ALA A 215 -5.44 2.95 -9.05
N GLY A 216 -4.71 3.67 -9.91
CA GLY A 216 -4.63 5.13 -9.94
C GLY A 216 -3.72 5.73 -8.87
N ALA A 217 -2.76 4.95 -8.35
CA ALA A 217 -1.78 5.48 -7.40
C ALA A 217 -0.73 6.34 -8.14
N PRO A 218 -0.42 7.56 -7.66
CA PRO A 218 0.58 8.45 -8.25
C PRO A 218 2.00 7.98 -7.91
N SER A 219 2.37 6.78 -8.35
CA SER A 219 3.68 6.19 -8.05
C SER A 219 4.83 6.92 -8.76
N LYS A 220 6.06 6.74 -8.26
CA LYS A 220 7.28 7.35 -8.84
C LYS A 220 7.71 6.73 -10.19
N GLY A 221 6.87 5.90 -10.80
CA GLY A 221 7.15 5.13 -12.00
C GLY A 221 7.11 3.62 -11.76
N HIS A 222 7.36 2.84 -12.81
CA HIS A 222 7.39 1.38 -12.71
C HIS A 222 8.64 0.83 -12.02
N VAL A 223 8.44 -0.25 -11.27
CA VAL A 223 9.51 -1.12 -10.77
C VAL A 223 9.38 -2.50 -11.43
N ALA A 224 10.48 -2.98 -12.00
CA ALA A 224 10.52 -4.32 -12.61
C ALA A 224 11.56 -5.19 -11.91
N GLY A 225 11.32 -6.50 -11.93
CA GLY A 225 12.23 -7.51 -11.40
C GLY A 225 12.75 -8.47 -12.48
N ILE A 226 14.03 -8.83 -12.39
CA ILE A 226 14.62 -9.90 -13.19
C ILE A 226 15.36 -10.89 -12.29
N ALA A 227 15.28 -12.17 -12.65
CA ALA A 227 16.07 -13.21 -12.04
C ALA A 227 17.20 -13.62 -12.97
N MET A 228 18.37 -13.77 -12.38
CA MET A 228 19.61 -13.96 -13.07
C MET A 228 20.33 -15.16 -12.47
N GLY A 229 21.13 -15.85 -13.27
CA GLY A 229 21.89 -17.01 -12.83
C GLY A 229 23.33 -16.95 -13.29
N LEU A 230 24.16 -17.80 -12.69
CA LEU A 230 25.54 -18.01 -13.08
C LEU A 230 25.83 -19.50 -13.18
N ILE A 231 26.54 -19.89 -14.23
CA ILE A 231 27.19 -21.19 -14.34
C ILE A 231 28.70 -20.93 -14.48
N LYS A 232 29.51 -21.58 -13.66
CA LYS A 232 30.97 -21.44 -13.63
C LYS A 232 31.65 -22.82 -13.59
N ASP A 233 32.62 -23.04 -14.46
CA ASP A 233 33.46 -24.23 -14.48
C ASP A 233 34.93 -23.83 -14.72
N GLY A 234 35.74 -23.89 -13.67
CA GLY A 234 37.08 -23.32 -13.67
C GLY A 234 37.05 -21.82 -13.99
N GLU A 235 37.70 -21.44 -15.10
CA GLU A 235 37.73 -20.06 -15.63
C GLU A 235 36.56 -19.75 -16.58
N ARG A 236 35.84 -20.77 -17.08
CA ARG A 236 34.69 -20.57 -17.97
C ARG A 236 33.47 -20.18 -17.13
N TYR A 237 32.72 -19.18 -17.57
CA TYR A 237 31.44 -18.82 -16.95
C TYR A 237 30.41 -18.31 -17.95
N ALA A 238 29.14 -18.38 -17.58
CA ALA A 238 28.01 -17.82 -18.31
C ALA A 238 27.02 -17.18 -17.34
N ILE A 239 26.69 -15.90 -17.59
CA ILE A 239 25.65 -15.16 -16.86
C ILE A 239 24.32 -15.30 -17.62
N LEU A 240 23.29 -15.79 -16.94
CA LEU A 240 21.99 -16.08 -17.52
C LEU A 240 20.96 -15.03 -17.10
N SER A 241 20.26 -14.45 -18.08
CA SER A 241 19.13 -13.55 -17.88
C SER A 241 17.81 -14.30 -17.89
N ASP A 242 16.91 -13.92 -16.98
CA ASP A 242 15.57 -14.48 -16.88
C ASP A 242 15.58 -16.02 -16.81
N ILE A 243 16.18 -16.51 -15.72
CA ILE A 243 16.43 -17.94 -15.51
C ILE A 243 15.14 -18.78 -15.41
N LEU A 244 15.24 -20.00 -15.90
CA LEU A 244 14.27 -21.08 -15.72
C LEU A 244 14.45 -21.74 -14.35
N GLY A 245 13.44 -22.47 -13.87
CA GLY A 245 13.54 -23.24 -12.63
C GLY A 245 14.67 -24.28 -12.67
N ALA A 246 14.92 -24.90 -13.83
CA ALA A 246 16.02 -25.83 -14.01
C ALA A 246 17.41 -25.14 -13.92
N GLU A 247 17.54 -23.93 -14.46
CA GLU A 247 18.79 -23.17 -14.44
C GLU A 247 19.11 -22.65 -13.04
N ASP A 248 18.10 -22.28 -12.26
CA ASP A 248 18.23 -21.99 -10.83
C ASP A 248 18.75 -23.22 -10.09
N HIS A 249 18.11 -24.38 -10.26
CA HIS A 249 18.52 -25.61 -9.56
C HIS A 249 19.96 -26.05 -9.89
N LEU A 250 20.35 -25.96 -11.16
CA LEU A 250 21.62 -26.47 -11.68
C LEU A 250 22.75 -25.42 -11.70
N GLY A 251 22.43 -24.14 -11.53
CA GLY A 251 23.36 -23.03 -11.50
C GLY A 251 24.09 -22.88 -10.17
N ASP A 252 25.17 -22.09 -10.19
CA ASP A 252 26.09 -21.82 -9.08
C ASP A 252 25.74 -20.56 -8.28
N MET A 253 24.95 -19.67 -8.88
CA MET A 253 24.40 -18.48 -8.23
C MET A 253 23.01 -18.22 -8.80
N ASP A 254 22.06 -17.85 -7.93
CA ASP A 254 20.83 -17.18 -8.33
C ASP A 254 20.78 -15.80 -7.67
N PHE A 255 20.54 -14.77 -8.48
CA PHE A 255 20.36 -13.43 -7.95
C PHE A 255 19.19 -12.72 -8.61
N LYS A 256 18.40 -12.04 -7.79
CA LYS A 256 17.18 -11.36 -8.17
C LYS A 256 17.39 -9.89 -7.95
N VAL A 257 17.15 -9.10 -8.99
CA VAL A 257 17.32 -7.65 -8.97
C VAL A 257 16.02 -6.98 -9.37
N ALA A 258 15.53 -6.09 -8.51
CA ALA A 258 14.38 -5.25 -8.78
C ALA A 258 14.77 -3.78 -8.73
N GLY A 259 14.11 -2.95 -9.54
CA GLY A 259 14.38 -1.52 -9.56
C GLY A 259 13.66 -0.75 -10.66
N THR A 260 13.88 0.55 -10.64
CA THR A 260 13.41 1.50 -11.67
C THR A 260 14.50 1.72 -12.72
N ARG A 261 14.32 2.66 -13.64
CA ARG A 261 15.41 3.07 -14.56
C ARG A 261 16.57 3.74 -13.81
N ASP A 262 16.28 4.41 -12.71
CA ASP A 262 17.23 5.24 -11.96
C ASP A 262 18.04 4.46 -10.92
N GLY A 263 17.56 3.31 -10.46
CA GLY A 263 18.23 2.59 -9.38
C GLY A 263 17.69 1.19 -9.10
N ILE A 264 18.35 0.52 -8.16
CA ILE A 264 17.92 -0.78 -7.62
C ILE A 264 17.09 -0.52 -6.36
N SER A 265 15.91 -1.12 -6.28
CA SER A 265 15.04 -1.04 -5.10
C SER A 265 15.21 -2.24 -4.16
N ALA A 266 15.52 -3.41 -4.71
CA ALA A 266 15.83 -4.60 -3.94
C ALA A 266 16.80 -5.51 -4.68
N ILE A 267 17.65 -6.19 -3.92
CA ILE A 267 18.54 -7.24 -4.39
C ILE A 267 18.47 -8.42 -3.43
N GLN A 268 18.43 -9.63 -3.98
CA GLN A 268 18.61 -10.87 -3.25
C GLN A 268 19.59 -11.73 -4.03
N LEU A 269 20.57 -12.30 -3.35
CA LEU A 269 21.60 -13.12 -3.96
C LEU A 269 21.84 -14.34 -3.08
N ASP A 270 21.85 -15.51 -3.72
CA ASP A 270 22.15 -16.79 -3.10
C ASP A 270 23.28 -17.45 -3.89
N LEU A 271 24.34 -17.83 -3.19
CA LEU A 271 25.58 -18.36 -3.74
C LEU A 271 25.75 -19.80 -3.29
N LYS A 272 25.93 -20.70 -4.26
CA LYS A 272 26.23 -22.12 -4.01
C LYS A 272 27.72 -22.44 -4.11
N ILE A 273 28.54 -21.44 -4.44
CA ILE A 273 30.00 -21.52 -4.55
C ILE A 273 30.66 -20.60 -3.52
N GLU A 274 31.94 -20.85 -3.21
CA GLU A 274 32.67 -20.13 -2.16
C GLU A 274 32.81 -18.62 -2.43
N GLY A 275 32.86 -18.20 -3.71
CA GLY A 275 32.95 -16.80 -4.05
C GLY A 275 32.88 -16.50 -5.54
N ILE A 276 32.66 -15.23 -5.83
CA ILE A 276 32.66 -14.63 -7.18
C ILE A 276 33.54 -13.37 -7.16
N SER A 277 34.16 -13.05 -8.28
CA SER A 277 34.95 -11.83 -8.40
C SER A 277 34.05 -10.59 -8.49
N PHE A 278 34.60 -9.43 -8.15
CA PHE A 278 33.88 -8.16 -8.26
C PHE A 278 33.56 -7.82 -9.72
N GLU A 279 34.47 -8.11 -10.64
CA GLU A 279 34.28 -7.90 -12.07
C GLU A 279 33.09 -8.71 -12.60
N LEU A 280 32.99 -9.99 -12.19
CA LEU A 280 31.88 -10.86 -12.56
C LEU A 280 30.55 -10.35 -12.02
N MET A 281 30.54 -9.83 -10.80
CA MET A 281 29.34 -9.23 -10.21
C MET A 281 28.91 -7.96 -10.94
N GLU A 282 29.87 -7.12 -11.37
CA GLU A 282 29.59 -5.91 -12.15
C GLU A 282 29.00 -6.26 -13.52
N GLU A 283 29.57 -7.23 -14.23
CA GLU A 283 29.03 -7.76 -15.49
C GLU A 283 27.60 -8.30 -15.29
N ALA A 284 27.38 -9.07 -14.23
CA ALA A 284 26.08 -9.65 -13.93
C ALA A 284 25.02 -8.58 -13.64
N LEU A 285 25.38 -7.54 -12.88
CA LEU A 285 24.49 -6.40 -12.61
C LEU A 285 24.22 -5.55 -13.84
N ALA A 286 25.21 -5.38 -14.73
CA ALA A 286 25.03 -4.67 -16.00
C ALA A 286 24.04 -5.42 -16.91
N GLN A 287 24.20 -6.74 -17.03
CA GLN A 287 23.27 -7.58 -17.78
C GLN A 287 21.87 -7.60 -17.15
N ALA A 288 21.78 -7.63 -15.81
CA ALA A 288 20.51 -7.53 -15.09
C ALA A 288 19.83 -6.17 -15.33
N LYS A 289 20.58 -5.08 -15.36
CA LYS A 289 20.05 -3.74 -15.66
C LYS A 289 19.48 -3.67 -17.07
N ALA A 290 20.20 -4.19 -18.06
CA ALA A 290 19.72 -4.25 -19.44
C ALA A 290 18.41 -5.04 -19.53
N GLY A 291 18.37 -6.22 -18.90
CA GLY A 291 17.19 -7.06 -18.89
C GLY A 291 16.00 -6.45 -18.15
N ARG A 292 16.23 -5.86 -16.97
CA ARG A 292 15.21 -5.13 -16.22
C ARG A 292 14.62 -3.97 -17.02
N ASN A 293 15.46 -3.21 -17.72
CA ASN A 293 15.01 -2.08 -18.54
C ASN A 293 14.12 -2.55 -19.71
N HIS A 294 14.47 -3.67 -20.34
CA HIS A 294 13.61 -4.27 -21.36
C HIS A 294 12.22 -4.65 -20.81
N ILE A 295 12.15 -5.22 -19.60
CA ILE A 295 10.88 -5.51 -18.92
C ILE A 295 10.10 -4.21 -18.63
N LEU A 296 10.80 -3.18 -18.15
CA LEU A 296 10.20 -1.87 -17.89
C LEU A 296 9.62 -1.24 -19.16
N ASP A 297 10.32 -1.35 -20.31
CA ASP A 297 9.83 -0.81 -21.58
C ASP A 297 8.46 -1.42 -21.94
N ILE A 298 8.32 -2.74 -21.85
CA ILE A 298 7.04 -3.45 -22.10
C ILE A 298 5.95 -3.05 -21.09
N MET A 299 6.33 -2.85 -19.82
CA MET A 299 5.37 -2.38 -18.80
C MET A 299 4.88 -0.96 -19.10
N TYR A 300 5.77 -0.03 -19.44
CA TYR A 300 5.40 1.35 -19.82
C TYR A 300 4.61 1.42 -21.12
N GLU A 301 4.85 0.52 -22.07
CA GLU A 301 4.01 0.39 -23.28
C GLU A 301 2.58 -0.01 -22.93
N SER A 302 2.39 -0.79 -21.86
CA SER A 302 1.08 -1.28 -21.42
C SER A 302 0.35 -0.28 -20.53
N VAL A 303 1.05 0.34 -19.59
CA VAL A 303 0.52 1.32 -18.64
C VAL A 303 1.51 2.49 -18.50
N PRO A 304 1.43 3.51 -19.35
CA PRO A 304 2.41 4.59 -19.34
C PRO A 304 2.30 5.49 -18.10
N GLU A 305 1.09 5.67 -17.59
CA GLU A 305 0.75 6.58 -16.48
C GLU A 305 -0.32 5.92 -15.58
N PRO A 306 -0.47 6.39 -14.33
CA PRO A 306 -1.55 5.92 -13.45
C PRO A 306 -2.94 6.08 -14.10
N GLU A 307 -3.76 5.05 -14.00
CA GLU A 307 -5.14 5.07 -14.50
C GLU A 307 -6.08 5.83 -13.53
N GLU A 308 -7.36 5.96 -13.90
CA GLU A 308 -8.34 6.53 -12.97
C GLU A 308 -8.64 5.56 -11.82
N MET A 309 -8.69 6.08 -10.59
CA MET A 309 -9.04 5.29 -9.42
C MET A 309 -10.41 4.62 -9.57
N SER A 310 -10.46 3.32 -9.26
CA SER A 310 -11.69 2.52 -9.28
C SER A 310 -12.84 3.19 -8.51
N LYS A 311 -14.05 3.11 -9.08
CA LYS A 311 -15.29 3.56 -8.43
C LYS A 311 -15.65 2.78 -7.15
N TYR A 312 -15.05 1.62 -6.97
CA TYR A 312 -15.24 0.78 -5.78
C TYR A 312 -14.21 1.09 -4.69
N ALA A 313 -13.16 1.85 -5.01
CA ALA A 313 -12.19 2.29 -4.03
C ALA A 313 -12.81 3.32 -3.08
N PRO A 314 -12.49 3.27 -1.77
CA PRO A 314 -12.88 4.31 -0.86
C PRO A 314 -12.28 5.65 -1.31
N LYS A 315 -13.03 6.73 -1.19
CA LYS A 315 -12.56 8.11 -1.33
C LYS A 315 -12.20 8.62 0.07
N ILE A 316 -10.98 9.10 0.23
CA ILE A 316 -10.46 9.58 1.51
C ILE A 316 -10.19 11.07 1.39
N LEU A 317 -10.75 11.85 2.32
CA LEU A 317 -10.41 13.26 2.51
C LEU A 317 -9.69 13.43 3.85
N SER A 318 -8.66 14.26 3.87
CA SER A 318 -7.88 14.57 5.06
C SER A 318 -8.00 16.05 5.45
N LEU A 319 -7.98 16.32 6.75
CA LEU A 319 -7.96 17.66 7.32
C LEU A 319 -6.97 17.70 8.48
N GLN A 320 -6.04 18.65 8.45
CA GLN A 320 -5.17 18.95 9.57
C GLN A 320 -5.91 19.86 10.57
N ILE A 321 -5.93 19.45 11.85
CA ILE A 321 -6.46 20.21 12.98
C ILE A 321 -5.37 20.45 14.01
N ASN A 322 -5.62 21.37 14.95
CA ASN A 322 -4.72 21.56 16.10
C ASN A 322 -4.82 20.34 17.04
N PRO A 323 -3.70 19.68 17.41
CA PRO A 323 -3.69 18.53 18.31
C PRO A 323 -4.43 18.73 19.63
N GLU A 324 -4.45 19.94 20.18
CA GLU A 324 -5.16 20.25 21.43
C GLU A 324 -6.68 20.07 21.31
N LYS A 325 -7.23 20.13 20.09
CA LYS A 325 -8.68 20.01 19.82
C LYS A 325 -9.12 18.56 19.57
N ILE A 326 -8.20 17.61 19.46
CA ILE A 326 -8.52 16.18 19.26
C ILE A 326 -9.48 15.68 20.34
N GLY A 327 -9.23 16.04 21.61
CA GLY A 327 -10.09 15.64 22.71
C GLY A 327 -11.53 16.15 22.59
N GLY A 328 -11.71 17.36 22.05
CA GLY A 328 -13.04 17.95 21.78
C GLY A 328 -13.77 17.26 20.63
N LEU A 329 -13.04 16.91 19.56
CA LEU A 329 -13.58 16.20 18.40
C LEU A 329 -14.04 14.77 18.77
N ILE A 330 -13.24 14.05 19.55
CA ILE A 330 -13.58 12.69 20.01
C ILE A 330 -14.76 12.76 20.99
N GLY A 331 -14.72 13.72 21.92
CA GLY A 331 -15.69 13.87 22.98
C GLY A 331 -15.59 12.77 24.07
N PRO A 332 -16.33 12.89 25.18
CA PRO A 332 -16.25 11.95 26.29
C PRO A 332 -16.66 10.52 25.86
N GLY A 333 -15.72 9.58 25.89
CA GLY A 333 -15.94 8.18 25.49
C GLY A 333 -16.13 7.98 23.98
N GLY A 334 -15.70 8.93 23.15
CA GLY A 334 -15.86 8.88 21.70
C GLY A 334 -17.28 9.18 21.22
N LYS A 335 -18.13 9.81 22.05
CA LYS A 335 -19.54 10.06 21.71
C LYS A 335 -19.70 10.98 20.50
N THR A 336 -18.88 12.03 20.41
CA THR A 336 -18.99 13.03 19.34
C THR A 336 -18.58 12.40 18.01
N ILE A 337 -17.42 11.77 17.94
CA ILE A 337 -16.96 11.11 16.72
C ILE A 337 -17.88 9.96 16.28
N LYS A 338 -18.42 9.16 17.22
CA LYS A 338 -19.41 8.12 16.90
C LYS A 338 -20.70 8.68 16.32
N LYS A 339 -21.14 9.87 16.77
CA LYS A 339 -22.30 10.56 16.21
C LYS A 339 -22.02 11.01 14.78
N ILE A 340 -20.86 11.61 14.52
CA ILE A 340 -20.48 12.04 13.16
C ILE A 340 -20.41 10.83 12.21
N ILE A 341 -19.80 9.73 12.66
CA ILE A 341 -19.75 8.46 11.90
C ILE A 341 -21.17 7.94 11.60
N ALA A 342 -22.06 7.97 12.59
CA ALA A 342 -23.44 7.50 12.42
C ALA A 342 -24.26 8.41 11.47
N ASP A 343 -24.07 9.72 11.54
CA ASP A 343 -24.81 10.70 10.74
C ASP A 343 -24.32 10.72 9.28
N THR A 344 -23.01 10.55 9.04
CA THR A 344 -22.39 10.64 7.71
C THR A 344 -22.12 9.30 7.04
N GLU A 345 -22.24 8.18 7.77
CA GLU A 345 -21.86 6.83 7.32
C GLU A 345 -20.42 6.75 6.76
N CYS A 346 -19.52 7.59 7.27
CA CYS A 346 -18.09 7.61 6.93
C CYS A 346 -17.25 6.95 8.02
N ASP A 347 -16.15 6.29 7.63
CA ASP A 347 -15.10 5.90 8.58
C ASP A 347 -14.23 7.12 8.87
N ILE A 348 -14.17 7.54 10.13
CA ILE A 348 -13.41 8.72 10.57
C ILE A 348 -12.28 8.28 11.47
N ASN A 349 -11.05 8.53 11.05
CA ASN A 349 -9.84 8.23 11.82
C ASN A 349 -9.12 9.53 12.18
N VAL A 350 -8.62 9.61 13.41
CA VAL A 350 -7.88 10.77 13.93
C VAL A 350 -6.56 10.26 14.49
N ASN A 351 -5.44 10.81 14.01
CA ASN A 351 -4.13 10.50 14.56
C ASN A 351 -3.70 11.51 15.66
N ASP A 352 -2.65 11.18 16.39
CA ASP A 352 -2.13 12.01 17.49
C ASP A 352 -1.51 13.34 17.00
N GLU A 353 -1.19 13.43 15.71
CA GLU A 353 -0.63 14.61 15.05
C GLU A 353 -1.72 15.61 14.61
N GLY A 354 -3.01 15.26 14.77
CA GLY A 354 -4.14 16.11 14.38
C GLY A 354 -4.55 15.97 12.92
N ILE A 355 -4.15 14.92 12.21
CA ILE A 355 -4.71 14.57 10.89
C ILE A 355 -6.01 13.78 11.13
N VAL A 356 -7.12 14.34 10.65
CA VAL A 356 -8.42 13.67 10.58
C VAL A 356 -8.64 13.19 9.16
N THR A 357 -8.95 11.90 8.99
CA THR A 357 -9.28 11.30 7.69
C THR A 357 -10.73 10.83 7.71
N ALA A 358 -11.49 11.15 6.67
CA ALA A 358 -12.86 10.68 6.45
C ALA A 358 -12.89 9.83 5.17
N ALA A 359 -13.37 8.60 5.28
CA ALA A 359 -13.39 7.61 4.20
C ALA A 359 -14.80 7.07 3.95
N SER A 360 -15.23 7.07 2.69
CA SER A 360 -16.50 6.50 2.23
C SER A 360 -16.42 6.16 0.73
N LEU A 361 -17.43 5.45 0.21
CA LEU A 361 -17.55 5.23 -1.24
C LEU A 361 -18.07 6.48 -1.98
N ASP A 362 -18.77 7.36 -1.27
CA ASP A 362 -19.32 8.60 -1.80
C ASP A 362 -18.53 9.80 -1.28
N LEU A 363 -17.98 10.59 -2.22
CA LEU A 363 -17.20 11.78 -1.90
C LEU A 363 -18.02 12.81 -1.11
N LYS A 364 -19.31 12.96 -1.40
CA LYS A 364 -20.17 13.96 -0.74
C LYS A 364 -20.29 13.72 0.76
N ARG A 365 -20.36 12.46 1.16
CA ARG A 365 -20.42 12.08 2.58
C ARG A 365 -19.12 12.40 3.30
N CYS A 366 -17.98 12.19 2.63
CA CYS A 366 -16.69 12.59 3.16
C CYS A 366 -16.60 14.12 3.32
N GLU A 367 -17.09 14.89 2.36
CA GLU A 367 -17.15 16.36 2.43
C GLU A 367 -17.98 16.83 3.62
N GLU A 368 -19.20 16.30 3.79
CA GLU A 368 -20.07 16.58 4.94
C GLU A 368 -19.37 16.25 6.28
N ALA A 369 -18.69 15.09 6.36
CA ALA A 369 -17.93 14.71 7.55
C ALA A 369 -16.80 15.70 7.86
N ILE A 370 -16.02 16.10 6.85
CA ILE A 370 -14.93 17.07 7.01
C ILE A 370 -15.46 18.46 7.38
N GLU A 371 -16.61 18.88 6.85
CA GLU A 371 -17.25 20.14 7.23
C GLU A 371 -17.67 20.13 8.70
N ILE A 372 -18.27 19.04 9.18
CA ILE A 372 -18.64 18.89 10.59
C ILE A 372 -17.39 18.91 11.48
N VAL A 373 -16.34 18.17 11.11
CA VAL A 373 -15.04 18.17 11.82
C VAL A 373 -14.47 19.58 11.86
N ARG A 374 -14.47 20.29 10.73
CA ARG A 374 -13.99 21.67 10.62
C ARG A 374 -14.80 22.57 11.53
N ALA A 375 -16.13 22.50 11.53
CA ALA A 375 -16.98 23.33 12.38
C ALA A 375 -16.70 23.13 13.88
N ILE A 376 -16.39 21.89 14.31
CA ILE A 376 -16.04 21.59 15.69
C ILE A 376 -14.64 22.12 16.04
N THR A 377 -13.67 21.96 15.15
CA THR A 377 -12.24 22.17 15.43
C THR A 377 -11.74 23.58 15.09
N LEU A 378 -12.45 24.31 14.24
CA LEU A 378 -12.09 25.66 13.81
C LEU A 378 -12.15 26.63 15.00
N GLU A 379 -11.13 27.46 15.14
CA GLU A 379 -11.19 28.62 16.03
C GLU A 379 -12.01 29.70 15.33
N PRO A 380 -13.19 30.03 15.85
CA PRO A 380 -14.07 30.92 15.12
C PRO A 380 -13.51 32.33 15.24
N GLU A 381 -13.10 32.89 14.11
CA GLU A 381 -12.61 34.25 14.02
C GLU A 381 -13.79 35.24 13.99
N VAL A 382 -13.61 36.40 14.61
CA VAL A 382 -14.61 37.46 14.59
C VAL A 382 -14.89 37.84 13.14
N GLY A 383 -16.16 37.72 12.73
CA GLY A 383 -16.63 37.99 11.37
C GLY A 383 -17.07 36.76 10.58
N MET A 384 -16.82 35.54 11.06
CA MET A 384 -17.30 34.31 10.39
C MET A 384 -18.81 34.13 10.54
N GLU A 385 -19.44 33.57 9.50
CA GLU A 385 -20.87 33.23 9.47
C GLU A 385 -21.06 31.73 9.63
N PHE A 386 -22.06 31.34 10.42
CA PHE A 386 -22.41 29.95 10.66
C PHE A 386 -23.92 29.74 10.54
N ASP A 387 -24.31 28.60 10.00
CA ASP A 387 -25.68 28.11 10.08
C ASP A 387 -25.81 27.23 11.32
N GLY A 388 -26.82 27.50 12.16
CA GLY A 388 -27.02 26.76 13.40
C GLY A 388 -28.49 26.62 13.75
N SER A 389 -28.76 25.89 14.82
CA SER A 389 -30.12 25.70 15.35
C SER A 389 -30.22 26.22 16.77
N VAL A 390 -31.37 26.81 17.10
CA VAL A 390 -31.61 27.36 18.44
C VAL A 390 -31.81 26.21 19.44
N THR A 391 -30.90 26.04 20.39
CA THR A 391 -31.02 24.96 21.40
C THR A 391 -31.92 25.37 22.55
N ARG A 392 -31.75 26.58 23.07
CA ARG A 392 -32.49 27.10 24.22
C ARG A 392 -32.61 28.61 24.20
N LEU A 393 -33.70 29.11 24.77
CA LEU A 393 -33.98 30.54 24.93
C LEU A 393 -33.73 30.98 26.37
N MET A 394 -33.19 32.17 26.54
CA MET A 394 -33.07 32.89 27.80
C MET A 394 -33.73 34.26 27.67
N THR A 395 -33.99 34.92 28.81
CA THR A 395 -34.58 36.27 28.83
C THR A 395 -33.71 37.34 28.17
N PHE A 396 -32.40 37.10 28.04
CA PHE A 396 -31.42 38.04 27.50
C PHE A 396 -30.87 37.63 26.12
N GLY A 397 -31.25 36.47 25.58
CA GLY A 397 -30.74 35.99 24.30
C GLY A 397 -31.13 34.54 23.98
N ALA A 398 -30.71 34.07 22.80
CA ALA A 398 -30.89 32.69 22.35
C ALA A 398 -29.54 31.98 22.24
N PHE A 399 -29.45 30.73 22.68
CA PHE A 399 -28.29 29.89 22.40
C PHE A 399 -28.48 29.18 21.07
N VAL A 400 -27.48 29.29 20.21
CA VAL A 400 -27.46 28.68 18.89
C VAL A 400 -26.30 27.69 18.85
N GLU A 401 -26.61 26.43 18.54
CA GLU A 401 -25.63 25.38 18.26
C GLU A 401 -25.33 25.39 16.76
N PHE A 402 -24.08 25.69 16.42
CA PHE A 402 -23.59 25.73 15.03
C PHE A 402 -22.70 24.52 14.70
N ALA A 403 -22.21 23.82 15.72
CA ALA A 403 -21.46 22.57 15.58
C ALA A 403 -21.76 21.67 16.79
N PRO A 404 -21.73 20.33 16.65
CA PRO A 404 -22.03 19.42 17.75
C PRO A 404 -21.24 19.74 19.03
N GLY A 405 -21.94 20.13 20.09
CA GLY A 405 -21.35 20.47 21.39
C GLY A 405 -20.75 21.88 21.49
N ARG A 406 -20.90 22.74 20.48
CA ARG A 406 -20.49 24.16 20.52
C ARG A 406 -21.71 25.07 20.36
N GLU A 407 -22.02 25.78 21.44
CA GLU A 407 -23.06 26.81 21.47
C GLU A 407 -22.44 28.21 21.53
N GLY A 408 -23.12 29.19 20.92
CA GLY A 408 -22.88 30.60 21.22
C GLY A 408 -24.17 31.36 21.50
N LEU A 409 -24.03 32.54 22.08
CA LEU A 409 -25.14 33.37 22.53
C LEU A 409 -25.43 34.44 21.49
N VAL A 410 -26.67 34.52 21.03
CA VAL A 410 -27.20 35.69 20.32
C VAL A 410 -27.92 36.56 21.34
N HIS A 411 -27.35 37.72 21.67
CA HIS A 411 -27.98 38.66 22.60
C HIS A 411 -29.26 39.25 21.98
N ILE A 412 -30.26 39.57 22.82
CA ILE A 412 -31.57 40.07 22.35
C ILE A 412 -31.47 41.32 21.44
N SER A 413 -30.45 42.16 21.65
CA SER A 413 -30.19 43.35 20.82
C SER A 413 -29.56 43.06 19.45
N GLU A 414 -29.09 41.83 19.24
CA GLU A 414 -28.38 41.36 18.05
C GLU A 414 -29.24 40.39 17.22
N LEU A 415 -30.50 40.19 17.58
CA LEU A 415 -31.45 39.35 16.84
C LEU A 415 -32.02 40.07 15.60
N GLU A 416 -32.38 41.35 15.74
CA GLU A 416 -33.07 42.11 14.69
C GLU A 416 -32.77 43.62 14.79
N TRP A 417 -33.02 44.38 13.72
CA TRP A 417 -32.88 45.85 13.72
C TRP A 417 -34.00 46.55 14.49
N SER A 418 -35.17 45.92 14.59
CA SER A 418 -36.33 46.38 15.36
C SER A 418 -36.13 46.11 16.86
N ARG A 419 -36.89 46.83 17.72
CA ARG A 419 -36.85 46.60 19.16
C ARG A 419 -37.59 45.31 19.49
N VAL A 420 -36.84 44.27 19.80
CA VAL A 420 -37.37 42.99 20.29
C VAL A 420 -37.61 43.08 21.81
N GLU A 421 -38.85 42.90 22.26
CA GLU A 421 -39.16 42.88 23.70
C GLU A 421 -38.93 41.50 24.33
N LYS A 422 -39.23 40.42 23.59
CA LYS A 422 -38.95 39.04 24.02
C LYS A 422 -38.29 38.24 22.91
N VAL A 423 -37.32 37.43 23.29
CA VAL A 423 -36.60 36.54 22.36
C VAL A 423 -37.56 35.53 21.69
N GLU A 424 -38.58 35.09 22.42
CA GLU A 424 -39.62 34.16 21.97
C GLU A 424 -40.45 34.68 20.78
N ASP A 425 -40.49 36.00 20.57
CA ASP A 425 -41.24 36.61 19.48
C ASP A 425 -40.53 36.45 18.13
N VAL A 426 -39.22 36.16 18.15
CA VAL A 426 -38.35 36.18 16.96
C VAL A 426 -37.79 34.80 16.61
N VAL A 427 -37.55 33.94 17.61
CA VAL A 427 -36.97 32.61 17.42
C VAL A 427 -37.59 31.59 18.38
N LYS A 428 -37.77 30.35 17.93
CA LYS A 428 -38.21 29.21 18.74
C LYS A 428 -37.09 28.18 18.90
N PRO A 429 -37.08 27.37 19.97
CA PRO A 429 -36.17 26.24 20.09
C PRO A 429 -36.36 25.29 18.89
N GLY A 430 -35.26 24.92 18.24
CA GLY A 430 -35.22 24.09 17.03
C GLY A 430 -35.23 24.86 15.71
N ASP A 431 -35.42 26.19 15.72
CA ASP A 431 -35.42 26.97 14.47
C ASP A 431 -34.00 27.05 13.87
N PRO A 432 -33.86 26.84 12.54
CA PRO A 432 -32.60 27.10 11.84
C PRO A 432 -32.38 28.61 11.72
N ILE A 433 -31.18 29.07 12.10
CA ILE A 433 -30.81 30.48 12.11
C ILE A 433 -29.36 30.65 11.64
N ARG A 434 -29.15 31.60 10.72
CA ARG A 434 -27.83 32.01 10.26
C ARG A 434 -27.31 33.16 11.12
N VAL A 435 -26.09 33.04 11.63
CA VAL A 435 -25.51 33.97 12.61
C VAL A 435 -24.05 34.31 12.30
N LYS A 436 -23.64 35.54 12.62
CA LYS A 436 -22.26 36.02 12.46
C LYS A 436 -21.58 36.18 13.80
N LEU A 437 -20.35 35.68 13.95
CA LEU A 437 -19.58 35.86 15.18
C LEU A 437 -19.11 37.32 15.29
N ILE A 438 -19.53 38.03 16.34
CA ILE A 438 -19.11 39.42 16.60
C ILE A 438 -17.97 39.47 17.60
N LYS A 439 -17.98 38.59 18.61
CA LYS A 439 -17.00 38.65 19.69
C LYS A 439 -16.76 37.28 20.28
N VAL A 440 -15.51 37.04 20.67
CA VAL A 440 -15.13 35.96 21.58
C VAL A 440 -14.77 36.60 22.91
N ASP A 441 -15.47 36.23 23.98
CA ASP A 441 -15.22 36.78 25.32
C ASP A 441 -13.97 36.14 25.96
N ASP A 442 -13.41 36.77 27.00
CA ASP A 442 -12.15 36.33 27.66
C ASP A 442 -12.25 34.91 28.28
N GLN A 443 -13.47 34.38 28.43
CA GLN A 443 -13.76 33.02 28.89
C GLN A 443 -13.97 32.00 27.74
N GLY A 444 -13.72 32.40 26.49
CA GLY A 444 -13.91 31.55 25.30
C GLY A 444 -15.37 31.37 24.86
N ARG A 445 -16.28 32.22 25.33
CA ARG A 445 -17.70 32.21 24.93
C ARG A 445 -17.90 32.98 23.63
N LEU A 446 -18.75 32.47 22.75
CA LEU A 446 -18.99 33.00 21.42
C LEU A 446 -20.25 33.87 21.42
N ASP A 447 -20.12 35.15 21.07
CA ASP A 447 -21.23 36.09 20.93
C ASP A 447 -21.56 36.29 19.44
N PHE A 448 -22.74 35.81 19.07
CA PHE A 448 -23.25 35.82 17.71
C PHE A 448 -24.25 36.97 17.48
N SER A 449 -24.39 37.40 16.23
CA SER A 449 -25.40 38.37 15.80
C SER A 449 -26.06 37.95 14.50
N ARG A 450 -27.39 38.01 14.49
CA ARG A 450 -28.20 37.87 13.28
C ARG A 450 -28.40 39.23 12.62
N LYS A 451 -28.47 40.30 13.40
CA LYS A 451 -28.61 41.69 12.94
C LYS A 451 -27.48 42.09 11.98
N ALA A 452 -26.26 41.62 12.22
CA ALA A 452 -25.12 41.90 11.34
C ALA A 452 -25.24 41.30 9.92
N LEU A 453 -26.18 40.39 9.70
CA LEU A 453 -26.47 39.74 8.41
C LEU A 453 -27.73 40.28 7.72
N LEU A 454 -28.55 41.06 8.43
CA LEU A 454 -29.77 41.67 7.90
C LEU A 454 -29.44 43.03 7.28
N GLU A 455 -30.00 43.32 6.11
CA GLU A 455 -29.80 44.62 5.43
C GLU A 455 -30.17 45.78 6.36
N LYS A 456 -29.29 46.80 6.40
CA LYS A 456 -29.50 48.00 7.20
C LYS A 456 -30.77 48.72 6.69
N PRO A 457 -31.81 48.91 7.53
CA PRO A 457 -33.00 49.65 7.12
C PRO A 457 -32.65 51.10 6.76
N GLU A 458 -33.21 51.65 5.68
CA GLU A 458 -33.04 53.05 5.30
C GLU A 458 -33.47 53.97 6.47
N GLY A 459 -32.52 54.76 7.01
CA GLY A 459 -32.77 55.70 8.10
C GLY A 459 -32.30 55.27 9.51
N TYR A 460 -31.54 54.16 9.65
CA TYR A 460 -31.01 53.76 10.95
C TYR A 460 -29.94 54.73 11.48
N VAL A 461 -30.23 55.40 12.60
CA VAL A 461 -29.27 56.23 13.33
C VAL A 461 -28.58 55.38 14.39
N GLU A 462 -27.29 55.13 14.21
CA GLU A 462 -26.47 54.38 15.15
C GLU A 462 -26.40 55.14 16.48
N ARG A 463 -26.85 54.52 17.57
CA ARG A 463 -26.82 55.16 18.88
C ARG A 463 -25.37 55.24 19.38
N PRO A 464 -24.92 56.39 19.90
CA PRO A 464 -23.59 56.50 20.46
C PRO A 464 -23.42 55.49 21.61
N PRO A 465 -22.21 54.92 21.80
CA PRO A 465 -21.93 53.99 22.88
C PRO A 465 -22.36 54.61 24.21
N ARG A 466 -23.14 53.87 25.01
CA ARG A 466 -23.41 54.29 26.40
C ARG A 466 -22.07 54.32 27.13
N GLU A 467 -21.57 55.50 27.47
CA GLU A 467 -20.49 55.65 28.43
C GLU A 467 -20.85 54.88 29.70
N ARG A 468 -20.01 53.90 30.07
CA ARG A 468 -20.08 53.26 31.38
C ARG A 468 -19.89 54.36 32.41
N ASN A 469 -20.96 54.66 33.13
CA ASN A 469 -20.98 55.66 34.17
C ASN A 469 -20.11 55.13 35.34
N ASP A 470 -18.81 55.42 35.31
CA ASP A 470 -17.88 55.21 36.43
C ASP A 470 -18.17 56.22 37.54
N ASN A 471 -19.39 56.16 38.08
CA ASN A 471 -19.79 56.94 39.23
C ASN A 471 -19.50 56.15 40.51
N ARG A 472 -18.21 55.84 40.74
CA ARG A 472 -17.71 55.51 42.08
C ARG A 472 -17.45 56.81 42.80
N GLY A 473 -18.53 57.33 43.40
CA GLY A 473 -18.52 58.51 44.25
C GLY A 473 -17.46 58.42 45.34
N ASN A 474 -16.58 59.42 45.30
CA ASN A 474 -15.76 59.89 46.38
C ASN A 474 -16.64 60.22 47.62
N ARG A 475 -16.72 59.29 48.58
CA ARG A 475 -17.15 59.58 49.96
C ARG A 475 -16.01 59.23 50.89
N GLY A 476 -15.34 60.26 51.39
CA GLY A 476 -14.26 60.16 52.35
C GLY A 476 -14.71 59.73 53.75
N GLY A 477 -13.70 59.39 54.55
CA GLY A 477 -13.71 59.58 56.01
C GLY A 477 -14.30 58.44 56.84
N GLY A 478 -13.45 57.49 57.24
CA GLY A 478 -13.80 56.52 58.29
C GLY A 478 -12.62 55.60 58.62
N GLY A 479 -11.70 56.07 59.46
CA GLY A 479 -10.50 55.34 59.82
C GLY A 479 -10.75 54.01 60.54
N ARG A 480 -9.83 53.06 60.38
CA ARG A 480 -9.54 52.03 61.39
C ARG A 480 -8.13 51.45 61.20
N ARG A 481 -7.52 51.27 62.38
CA ARG A 481 -6.15 50.87 62.77
C ARG A 481 -5.61 49.58 62.13
N PRO A 482 -4.28 49.35 62.21
CA PRO A 482 -3.60 48.31 61.45
C PRO A 482 -3.67 46.92 62.09
N PHE A 483 -3.69 45.92 61.20
CA PHE A 483 -3.19 44.54 61.30
C PHE A 483 -3.26 43.80 62.63
N LYS A 484 -3.88 42.60 62.59
CA LYS A 484 -3.24 41.41 63.16
C LYS A 484 -3.55 40.16 62.34
N ARG A 485 -2.45 39.50 61.93
CA ARG A 485 -2.38 38.15 61.37
C ARG A 485 -2.98 37.12 62.34
N ARG A 486 -3.71 36.16 61.79
CA ARG A 486 -3.41 34.74 61.98
C ARG A 486 -3.92 33.95 60.79
#